data_AF-A0AAD7XBF9-F1
#
_entry.id   AF-A0AAD7XBF9-F1
#
_cell.length_a   1.000
_cell.length_b   1.000
_cell.length_c   1.000
_cell.angle_alpha   90.00
_cell.angle_beta   90.00
_cell.angle_gamma   90.00
#
_symmetry.space_group_name_H-M   'P 1'
#
loop_
_entity.id
_entity.type
_entity.pdbx_description
1 polymer ?
#
loop_
_entity_poly.entity_id
_entity_poly.type
_entity_poly.pdbx_seq_one_letter_code
_entity_poly.pdbx_strand_id
1 'polypeptide(L)'
;MVERILIGHSTATAFVFSHVFDEFVYNPDAARPSQPSQLSQNDEDDELTATAFEIPLNALMDCLNIFGTAGLASGASQKKKKAQDDGEDSDGGRARGVRSNGKGKGRADADDAGGNARLDQWFAPGKGTGMRMSYAGPGHPLTLLVAEESGGPTATCEITTWDPEPRLELAFDSDAAVLKIILKSSWLRDALSEIDPSTEKLTIIGNPPPPPGRAARSSAPPCFRLRAVGQFGSTEMDYPNDREVLETCECAHSVSFTYRFSHVARALRALQSSLKTSLRIDDEGLLSLQFMMPAPRRPGRRSEAFIEFWCLPLEND
;
A
#
# COMPACT_ATOMS: atom_id res chain seq x y z
N MET A 1 -6.58 -19.82 33.31
CA MET A 1 -7.04 -20.17 31.95
C MET A 1 -7.68 -18.92 31.40
N VAL A 2 -6.87 -18.05 30.80
CA VAL A 2 -7.36 -16.81 30.20
C VAL A 2 -7.54 -17.13 28.72
N GLU A 3 -8.76 -17.45 28.35
CA GLU A 3 -9.18 -17.56 26.97
C GLU A 3 -9.15 -16.13 26.39
N ARG A 4 -7.97 -15.75 25.86
CA ARG A 4 -7.85 -14.53 25.06
C ARG A 4 -8.54 -14.82 23.72
N ILE A 5 -9.82 -14.48 23.65
CA ILE A 5 -10.55 -14.43 22.37
C ILE A 5 -9.95 -13.26 21.57
N LEU A 6 -8.89 -13.53 20.83
CA LEU A 6 -8.35 -12.63 19.83
C LEU A 6 -9.27 -12.70 18.62
N ILE A 7 -10.20 -11.74 18.52
CA ILE A 7 -11.10 -11.58 17.37
C ILE A 7 -10.28 -10.97 16.22
N GLY A 8 -9.42 -11.79 15.60
CA GLY A 8 -8.58 -11.37 14.51
C GLY A 8 -7.91 -12.57 13.85
N HIS A 9 -8.28 -12.88 12.62
CA HIS A 9 -7.72 -14.01 11.86
C HIS A 9 -6.72 -13.55 10.79
N SER A 10 -6.54 -12.24 10.62
CA SER A 10 -5.59 -11.66 9.69
C SER A 10 -5.16 -10.27 10.14
N THR A 11 -3.92 -9.89 9.86
CA THR A 11 -3.38 -8.54 10.08
C THR A 11 -2.69 -8.03 8.80
N ALA A 12 -2.64 -6.72 8.64
CA ALA A 12 -1.98 -6.08 7.51
C ALA A 12 -1.20 -4.85 8.00
N THR A 13 0.08 -4.78 7.64
CA THR A 13 0.98 -3.71 8.05
C THR A 13 1.63 -3.10 6.80
N ALA A 14 1.54 -1.78 6.66
CA ALA A 14 2.19 -1.05 5.57
C ALA A 14 3.44 -0.34 6.10
N PHE A 15 4.59 -0.62 5.49
CA PHE A 15 5.86 -0.01 5.87
C PHE A 15 6.24 1.07 4.85
N VAL A 16 6.24 2.33 5.30
CA VAL A 16 6.64 3.48 4.50
C VAL A 16 7.88 4.09 5.13
N PHE A 17 9.04 3.85 4.53
CA PHE A 17 10.30 4.33 5.06
C PHE A 17 10.46 5.84 4.90
N SER A 18 11.19 6.47 5.83
CA SER A 18 11.47 7.91 5.84
C SER A 18 12.01 8.44 4.52
N HIS A 19 12.72 7.61 3.76
CA HIS A 19 13.30 7.98 2.47
C HIS A 19 12.28 8.12 1.33
N VAL A 20 11.03 7.71 1.52
CA VAL A 20 9.92 7.92 0.58
C VAL A 20 9.48 9.38 0.56
N PHE A 21 9.59 10.09 1.69
CA PHE A 21 9.16 11.46 1.86
C PHE A 21 10.20 12.47 1.35
N ASP A 22 9.74 13.64 0.91
CA ASP A 22 10.60 14.78 0.60
C ASP A 22 11.29 15.33 1.86
N GLU A 23 10.56 15.31 2.97
CA GLU A 23 11.03 15.68 4.30
C GLU A 23 10.38 14.74 5.31
N PHE A 24 11.18 14.25 6.26
CA PHE A 24 10.70 13.44 7.38
C PHE A 24 11.46 13.87 8.63
N VAL A 25 10.73 14.36 9.63
CA VAL A 25 11.26 14.79 10.92
C VAL A 25 10.47 14.07 12.01
N TYR A 26 11.18 13.32 12.85
CA TYR A 26 10.60 12.60 13.97
C TYR A 26 11.33 12.99 15.25
N ASN A 27 10.57 13.50 16.21
CA ASN A 27 11.05 13.86 17.54
C ASN A 27 10.24 13.01 18.53
N PRO A 28 10.78 11.89 19.03
CA PRO A 28 10.06 11.05 19.98
C PRO A 28 9.77 11.84 21.26
N ASP A 29 8.61 11.60 21.87
CA ASP A 29 8.34 12.12 23.21
C ASP A 29 9.41 11.60 24.17
N ALA A 30 10.03 12.51 24.92
CA ALA A 30 11.02 12.13 25.92
C ALA A 30 10.35 11.17 26.91
N ALA A 31 10.86 9.93 26.99
CA ALA A 31 10.37 8.91 27.91
C ALA A 31 10.10 9.54 29.29
N ARG A 32 8.89 9.38 29.82
CA ARG A 32 8.63 9.76 31.21
C ARG A 32 9.65 9.03 32.09
N PRO A 33 10.36 9.70 33.01
CA PRO A 33 11.35 9.04 33.83
C PRO A 33 10.66 8.14 34.86
N SER A 34 10.43 6.87 34.51
CA SER A 34 10.09 5.82 35.46
C SER A 34 11.33 5.00 35.78
N GLN A 35 11.72 5.08 37.05
CA GLN A 35 12.65 4.29 37.88
C GLN A 35 13.61 3.24 37.26
N PRO A 36 14.82 3.07 37.85
CA PRO A 36 15.84 2.20 37.28
C PRO A 36 15.49 0.72 37.48
N SER A 37 15.22 0.01 36.40
CA SER A 37 15.29 -1.46 36.36
C SER A 37 16.43 -1.88 35.44
N GLN A 38 17.42 -2.55 36.02
CA GLN A 38 18.54 -3.15 35.32
C GLN A 38 18.09 -4.40 34.55
N LEU A 39 18.73 -4.60 33.39
CA LEU A 39 18.85 -5.85 32.60
C LEU A 39 17.63 -6.26 31.76
N SER A 40 17.61 -5.97 30.45
CA SER A 40 18.02 -6.88 29.36
C SER A 40 17.67 -6.33 27.95
N GLN A 41 18.72 -6.16 27.12
CA GLN A 41 18.79 -6.39 25.66
C GLN A 41 17.65 -5.91 24.73
N ASN A 42 17.83 -4.68 24.24
CA ASN A 42 17.73 -4.18 22.86
C ASN A 42 16.47 -4.30 22.00
N ASP A 43 15.46 -5.11 22.33
CA ASP A 43 14.21 -5.15 21.52
C ASP A 43 13.00 -4.50 22.22
N GLU A 44 12.97 -4.47 23.57
CA GLU A 44 11.88 -3.84 24.33
C GLU A 44 12.00 -2.30 24.44
N ASP A 45 13.21 -1.75 24.25
CA ASP A 45 13.46 -0.30 24.36
C ASP A 45 12.94 0.50 23.15
N ASP A 46 12.84 -0.11 21.95
CA ASP A 46 12.33 0.55 20.75
C ASP A 46 10.80 0.74 20.80
N GLU A 47 10.08 -0.18 21.42
CA GLU A 47 8.62 -0.08 21.58
C GLU A 47 8.22 1.00 22.59
N LEU A 48 9.08 1.27 23.58
CA LEU A 48 8.90 2.33 24.59
C LEU A 48 9.11 3.76 24.04
N THR A 49 9.66 3.92 22.83
CA THR A 49 9.97 5.24 22.23
C THR A 49 9.23 5.54 20.92
N ALA A 50 8.42 4.60 20.42
CA ALA A 50 7.64 4.78 19.21
C ALA A 50 6.34 5.53 19.49
N THR A 51 6.07 6.61 18.75
CA THR A 51 4.77 7.28 18.76
C THR A 51 3.73 6.42 18.07
N ALA A 52 2.69 6.01 18.81
CA ALA A 52 1.56 5.25 18.30
C ALA A 52 0.23 5.93 18.65
N PHE A 53 -0.71 5.88 17.71
CA PHE A 53 -2.07 6.39 17.87
C PHE A 53 -2.98 5.71 16.84
N GLU A 54 -4.29 5.73 17.11
CA GLU A 54 -5.32 5.24 16.21
C GLU A 54 -6.04 6.38 15.50
N ILE A 55 -6.46 6.11 14.26
CA ILE A 55 -7.25 7.01 13.43
C ILE A 55 -8.25 6.20 12.59
N PRO A 56 -9.36 6.80 12.13
CA PRO A 56 -10.32 6.15 11.27
C PRO A 56 -9.70 6.13 9.87
N LEU A 57 -9.30 4.94 9.39
CA LEU A 57 -8.59 4.82 8.12
C LEU A 57 -9.39 5.40 6.94
N ASN A 58 -10.71 5.29 6.96
CA ASN A 58 -11.59 5.92 5.96
C ASN A 58 -11.42 7.45 5.93
N ALA A 59 -11.40 8.11 7.10
CA ALA A 59 -11.18 9.55 7.18
C ALA A 59 -9.81 9.93 6.61
N LEU A 60 -8.76 9.17 6.94
CA LEU A 60 -7.44 9.38 6.34
C LEU A 60 -7.48 9.26 4.82
N MET A 61 -8.12 8.23 4.28
CA MET A 61 -8.21 8.00 2.84
C MET A 61 -9.01 9.10 2.13
N ASP A 62 -10.11 9.57 2.73
CA ASP A 62 -10.91 10.67 2.21
C ASP A 62 -10.11 11.99 2.19
N CYS A 63 -9.37 12.28 3.26
CA CYS A 63 -8.47 13.44 3.33
C CYS A 63 -7.36 13.39 2.29
N LEU A 64 -6.73 12.23 2.09
CA LEU A 64 -5.68 12.03 1.08
C LEU A 64 -6.22 12.17 -0.35
N ASN A 65 -7.49 11.86 -0.56
CA ASN A 65 -8.15 11.91 -1.87
C ASN A 65 -9.09 13.12 -2.04
N ILE A 66 -8.91 14.19 -1.25
CA ILE A 66 -9.83 15.34 -1.23
C ILE A 66 -9.98 16.04 -2.59
N PHE A 67 -8.94 16.01 -3.42
CA PHE A 67 -8.96 16.57 -4.78
C PHE A 67 -9.27 15.51 -5.86
N GLY A 68 -9.57 14.26 -5.48
CA GLY A 68 -9.87 13.16 -6.40
C GLY A 68 -8.66 12.69 -7.23
N THR A 69 -7.45 13.13 -6.87
CA THR A 69 -6.21 12.83 -7.60
C THR A 69 -5.44 11.64 -7.02
N ALA A 70 -5.83 11.12 -5.85
CA ALA A 70 -5.11 10.02 -5.21
C ALA A 70 -5.28 8.72 -6.01
N GLY A 71 -4.16 8.12 -6.42
CA GLY A 71 -4.13 6.90 -7.24
C GLY A 71 -3.99 7.13 -8.76
N LEU A 72 -4.03 8.38 -9.23
CA LEU A 72 -3.56 8.72 -10.57
C LEU A 72 -2.03 8.74 -10.54
N ALA A 73 -1.39 7.81 -11.25
CA ALA A 73 0.06 7.79 -11.36
C ALA A 73 0.60 9.16 -11.80
N SER A 74 1.64 9.66 -11.12
CA SER A 74 2.33 10.90 -11.46
C SER A 74 2.91 10.80 -12.89
N GLY A 75 2.14 11.24 -13.88
CA GLY A 75 2.49 11.09 -15.30
C GLY A 75 1.30 11.20 -16.25
N ALA A 76 0.06 11.03 -15.78
CA ALA A 76 -1.11 11.33 -16.59
C ALA A 76 -1.45 12.82 -16.51
N SER A 77 -0.67 13.67 -17.19
CA SER A 77 -1.11 15.03 -17.48
C SER A 77 -2.39 14.94 -18.31
N GLN A 78 -3.56 15.03 -17.65
CA GLN A 78 -4.82 15.21 -18.36
C GLN A 78 -4.78 16.60 -19.00
N LYS A 79 -4.33 16.61 -20.26
CA LYS A 79 -4.47 17.76 -21.16
C LYS A 79 -5.97 17.98 -21.31
N LYS A 80 -6.53 18.88 -20.48
CA LYS A 80 -7.92 19.31 -20.52
C LYS A 80 -8.21 19.76 -21.96
N LYS A 81 -8.86 18.89 -22.74
CA LYS A 81 -9.33 19.20 -24.10
C LYS A 81 -10.34 20.33 -23.93
N LYS A 82 -9.93 21.54 -24.31
CA LYS A 82 -10.84 22.66 -24.54
C LYS A 82 -11.84 22.18 -25.58
N ALA A 83 -13.11 22.05 -25.19
CA ALA A 83 -14.19 21.74 -26.11
C ALA A 83 -14.18 22.80 -27.21
N GLN A 84 -13.92 22.36 -28.44
CA GLN A 84 -14.09 23.15 -29.64
C GLN A 84 -15.58 23.08 -29.96
N ASP A 85 -16.26 24.18 -29.69
CA ASP A 85 -17.65 24.43 -30.03
C ASP A 85 -17.69 24.71 -31.54
N ASP A 86 -18.05 23.70 -32.32
CA ASP A 86 -18.28 23.81 -33.76
C ASP A 86 -19.71 24.35 -33.96
N GLY A 87 -19.83 25.67 -34.00
CA GLY A 87 -21.03 26.38 -34.45
C GLY A 87 -20.82 26.93 -35.86
N GLU A 88 -21.45 26.30 -36.85
CA GLU A 88 -21.63 26.85 -38.19
C GLU A 88 -22.67 27.97 -38.14
N ASP A 89 -22.34 29.19 -38.60
CA ASP A 89 -23.29 30.03 -39.35
C ASP A 89 -22.62 31.24 -40.03
N SER A 90 -23.28 31.70 -41.08
CA SER A 90 -22.74 32.42 -42.23
C SER A 90 -22.59 33.95 -42.10
N ASP A 91 -21.71 34.47 -42.98
CA ASP A 91 -21.75 35.73 -43.72
C ASP A 91 -21.34 37.07 -43.05
N GLY A 92 -20.56 37.86 -43.82
CA GLY A 92 -20.45 39.31 -43.65
C GLY A 92 -19.07 39.91 -43.32
N GLY A 93 -18.38 40.42 -44.35
CA GLY A 93 -17.82 41.79 -44.28
C GLY A 93 -16.35 42.02 -43.84
N ARG A 94 -15.51 42.32 -44.85
CA ARG A 94 -14.34 43.23 -44.89
C ARG A 94 -13.93 43.99 -43.60
N ALA A 95 -12.64 43.94 -43.22
CA ALA A 95 -11.67 45.06 -43.36
C ALA A 95 -10.41 44.95 -42.45
N ARG A 96 -9.34 45.55 -42.97
CA ARG A 96 -8.00 45.85 -42.41
C ARG A 96 -7.94 46.27 -40.94
N GLY A 97 -6.83 45.92 -40.28
CA GLY A 97 -6.04 46.93 -39.55
C GLY A 97 -5.35 46.52 -38.25
N VAL A 98 -4.03 46.75 -38.25
CA VAL A 98 -3.24 47.33 -37.15
C VAL A 98 -2.76 46.42 -36.01
N ARG A 99 -1.44 46.22 -36.03
CA ARG A 99 -0.58 45.87 -34.89
C ARG A 99 -0.61 47.00 -33.85
N SER A 100 -0.77 46.68 -32.57
CA SER A 100 -0.37 47.58 -31.50
C SER A 100 0.21 46.81 -30.32
N ASN A 101 1.43 47.21 -29.98
CA ASN A 101 2.25 46.79 -28.86
C ASN A 101 1.76 47.58 -27.62
N GLY A 102 1.22 46.90 -26.61
CA GLY A 102 0.59 47.53 -25.44
C GLY A 102 1.23 47.06 -24.13
N LYS A 103 2.20 47.83 -23.65
CA LYS A 103 2.92 47.68 -22.39
C LYS A 103 1.98 48.00 -21.22
N GLY A 104 1.52 46.99 -20.48
CA GLY A 104 0.68 47.15 -19.27
C GLY A 104 1.49 46.91 -18.00
N LYS A 105 1.93 47.99 -17.36
CA LYS A 105 2.62 48.00 -16.06
C LYS A 105 1.54 48.09 -14.97
N GLY A 106 1.15 46.96 -14.39
CA GLY A 106 0.25 46.90 -13.24
C GLY A 106 1.03 46.62 -11.96
N ARG A 107 1.20 47.65 -11.13
CA ARG A 107 1.50 47.49 -9.71
C ARG A 107 0.23 46.97 -9.04
N ALA A 108 0.31 45.85 -8.34
CA ALA A 108 -0.70 45.41 -7.40
C ALA A 108 0.03 45.04 -6.11
N ASP A 109 -0.53 45.54 -5.03
CA ASP A 109 0.06 45.76 -3.74
C ASP A 109 0.40 44.48 -2.99
N ALA A 110 1.50 44.56 -2.23
CA ALA A 110 1.85 43.60 -1.21
C ALA A 110 1.01 43.92 0.03
N ASP A 111 0.05 43.05 0.35
CA ASP A 111 -0.50 42.89 1.70
C ASP A 111 -1.37 41.62 1.75
N ASP A 112 -0.75 40.45 1.66
CA ASP A 112 -1.26 39.20 2.26
C ASP A 112 -0.14 38.16 2.42
N ALA A 113 0.96 38.56 3.08
CA ALA A 113 2.11 37.70 3.36
C ALA A 113 2.03 37.15 4.80
N GLY A 114 0.99 36.38 5.12
CA GLY A 114 0.78 35.84 6.48
C GLY A 114 0.73 34.32 6.60
N GLY A 115 0.21 33.61 5.58
CA GLY A 115 -0.03 32.16 5.67
C GLY A 115 0.49 31.32 4.51
N ASN A 116 0.41 31.85 3.27
CA ASN A 116 0.70 31.06 2.05
C ASN A 116 2.18 31.00 1.65
N ALA A 117 3.01 31.97 2.03
CA ALA A 117 4.41 31.99 1.60
C ALA A 117 5.24 30.78 2.09
N ARG A 118 4.80 30.15 3.19
CA ARG A 118 5.41 28.90 3.70
C ARG A 118 4.93 27.66 2.96
N LEU A 119 3.73 27.66 2.40
CA LEU A 119 3.21 26.53 1.62
C LEU A 119 3.91 26.43 0.26
N ASP A 120 4.18 27.56 -0.40
CA ASP A 120 4.84 27.60 -1.72
C ASP A 120 6.24 26.95 -1.70
N GLN A 121 6.88 26.91 -0.52
CA GLN A 121 8.18 26.26 -0.33
C GLN A 121 8.11 24.72 -0.42
N TRP A 122 6.96 24.11 -0.09
CA TRP A 122 6.75 22.65 -0.16
C TRP A 122 6.06 22.20 -1.45
N PHE A 123 5.23 23.05 -2.08
CA PHE A 123 4.44 22.71 -3.27
C PHE A 123 4.97 23.44 -4.50
N ALA A 124 6.03 22.90 -5.10
CA ALA A 124 6.65 23.47 -6.29
C ALA A 124 5.79 23.26 -7.57
N PRO A 125 5.80 24.22 -8.52
CA PRO A 125 5.07 24.11 -9.79
C PRO A 125 5.47 22.85 -10.59
N GLY A 126 4.49 22.18 -11.18
CA GLY A 126 4.70 20.97 -11.99
C GLY A 126 4.90 19.67 -11.20
N LYS A 127 4.90 19.71 -9.87
CA LYS A 127 4.70 18.51 -9.03
C LYS A 127 3.19 18.38 -8.81
N GLY A 128 2.63 17.17 -8.98
CA GLY A 128 1.22 16.92 -8.72
C GLY A 128 0.85 17.15 -7.25
N THR A 129 -0.29 16.61 -6.81
CA THR A 129 -0.80 16.82 -5.45
C THR A 129 0.26 16.51 -4.40
N GLY A 130 0.61 17.51 -3.60
CA GLY A 130 1.51 17.38 -2.47
C GLY A 130 0.74 17.29 -1.16
N MET A 131 1.38 16.68 -0.15
CA MET A 131 0.81 16.54 1.19
C MET A 131 1.88 16.80 2.25
N ARG A 132 1.49 17.46 3.35
CA ARG A 132 2.23 17.55 4.60
C ARG A 132 1.38 16.95 5.71
N MET A 133 1.92 15.94 6.39
CA MET A 133 1.32 15.32 7.58
C MET A 133 2.05 15.82 8.81
N SER A 134 1.33 16.13 9.89
CA SER A 134 1.92 16.59 11.15
C SER A 134 1.12 16.08 12.33
N TYR A 135 1.82 15.65 13.37
CA TYR A 135 1.25 15.17 14.62
C TYR A 135 2.05 15.77 15.77
N ALA A 136 1.39 16.50 16.66
CA ALA A 136 2.06 17.25 17.73
C ALA A 136 2.29 16.44 19.01
N GLY A 137 1.74 15.23 19.10
CA GLY A 137 1.84 14.34 20.26
C GLY A 137 0.48 13.96 20.84
N PRO A 138 0.47 13.17 21.94
CA PRO A 138 -0.75 12.67 22.56
C PRO A 138 -1.77 13.78 22.87
N GLY A 139 -3.04 13.53 22.53
CA GLY A 139 -4.14 14.49 22.72
C GLY A 139 -4.29 15.54 21.62
N HIS A 140 -3.39 15.59 20.63
CA HIS A 140 -3.53 16.42 19.44
C HIS A 140 -4.06 15.62 18.23
N PRO A 141 -4.82 16.23 17.32
CA PRO A 141 -5.24 15.56 16.09
C PRO A 141 -4.06 15.33 15.13
N LEU A 142 -4.23 14.40 14.19
CA LEU A 142 -3.38 14.28 13.02
C LEU A 142 -3.79 15.33 12.00
N THR A 143 -2.90 16.27 11.70
CA THR A 143 -3.15 17.34 10.72
C THR A 143 -2.59 16.95 9.36
N LEU A 144 -3.43 17.00 8.32
CA LEU A 144 -3.04 16.85 6.93
C LEU A 144 -3.27 18.15 6.18
N LEU A 145 -2.23 18.65 5.54
CA LEU A 145 -2.31 19.77 4.61
C LEU A 145 -2.05 19.23 3.20
N VAL A 146 -3.02 19.36 2.30
CA VAL A 146 -2.97 18.85 0.92
C VAL A 146 -3.10 20.01 -0.05
N ALA A 147 -2.29 20.02 -1.11
CA ALA A 147 -2.31 21.04 -2.16
C ALA A 147 -2.20 20.39 -3.54
N GLU A 148 -3.03 20.79 -4.50
CA GLU A 148 -3.06 20.17 -5.84
C GLU A 148 -1.82 20.49 -6.69
N GLU A 149 -1.42 21.76 -6.72
CA GLU A 149 -0.24 22.30 -7.41
C GLU A 149 0.13 23.66 -6.75
N SER A 150 1.32 24.21 -7.04
CA SER A 150 1.71 25.56 -6.62
C SER A 150 0.65 26.61 -7.00
N GLY A 151 0.14 27.36 -6.03
CA GLY A 151 -0.92 28.35 -6.24
C GLY A 151 -2.32 27.77 -6.54
N GLY A 152 -2.48 26.44 -6.44
CA GLY A 152 -3.77 25.75 -6.53
C GLY A 152 -4.54 25.74 -5.20
N PRO A 153 -5.75 25.13 -5.17
CA PRO A 153 -6.52 25.00 -3.95
C PRO A 153 -5.75 24.18 -2.90
N THR A 154 -5.91 24.57 -1.65
CA THR A 154 -5.32 23.90 -0.50
C THR A 154 -6.44 23.46 0.45
N ALA A 155 -6.23 22.33 1.11
CA ALA A 155 -7.15 21.80 2.11
C ALA A 155 -6.37 21.41 3.36
N THR A 156 -6.90 21.79 4.52
CA THR A 156 -6.39 21.36 5.83
C THR A 156 -7.43 20.47 6.47
N CYS A 157 -7.03 19.26 6.84
CA CYS A 157 -7.86 18.27 7.52
C CYS A 157 -7.26 17.97 8.90
N GLU A 158 -8.12 17.86 9.90
CA GLU A 158 -7.73 17.40 11.24
C GLU A 158 -8.48 16.11 11.53
N ILE A 159 -7.74 15.04 11.77
CA ILE A 159 -8.28 13.72 12.10
C ILE A 159 -8.06 13.49 13.59
N THR A 160 -9.15 13.24 14.32
CA THR A 160 -9.08 12.86 15.72
C THR A 160 -8.20 11.62 15.89
N THR A 161 -7.41 11.60 16.97
CA THR A 161 -6.54 10.49 17.33
C THR A 161 -7.06 9.82 18.60
N TRP A 162 -6.82 8.52 18.71
CA TRP A 162 -7.14 7.71 19.88
C TRP A 162 -5.90 6.99 20.39
N ASP A 163 -5.96 6.57 21.66
CA ASP A 163 -4.92 5.73 22.24
C ASP A 163 -4.89 4.38 21.50
N PRO A 164 -3.70 3.84 21.18
CA PRO A 164 -3.59 2.61 20.42
C PRO A 164 -4.10 1.41 21.22
N GLU A 165 -4.95 0.59 20.60
CA GLU A 165 -5.37 -0.70 21.15
C GLU A 165 -4.25 -1.75 21.00
N PRO A 166 -4.18 -2.74 21.91
CA PRO A 166 -3.28 -3.87 21.75
C PRO A 166 -3.49 -4.58 20.42
N ARG A 167 -2.41 -4.72 19.64
CA ARG A 167 -2.45 -5.36 18.32
C ARG A 167 -2.47 -6.88 18.46
N LEU A 168 -3.04 -7.56 17.46
CA LEU A 168 -2.79 -8.98 17.28
C LEU A 168 -1.32 -9.18 16.90
N GLU A 169 -0.54 -9.65 17.84
CA GLU A 169 0.86 -10.04 17.63
C GLU A 169 0.89 -11.45 17.06
N LEU A 170 1.01 -11.55 15.73
CA LEU A 170 1.44 -12.79 15.09
C LEU A 170 2.96 -12.70 14.93
N ALA A 171 3.66 -13.80 15.11
CA ALA A 171 5.09 -13.88 14.85
C ALA A 171 5.30 -14.92 13.76
N PHE A 172 5.76 -14.48 12.59
CA PHE A 172 6.13 -15.39 11.52
C PHE A 172 7.61 -15.78 11.67
N ASP A 173 7.87 -17.05 11.97
CA ASP A 173 9.24 -17.57 12.02
C ASP A 173 9.72 -17.93 10.60
N SER A 174 10.69 -17.19 10.09
CA SER A 174 11.25 -17.41 8.75
C SER A 174 12.05 -18.71 8.61
N ASP A 175 12.55 -19.24 9.73
CA ASP A 175 13.32 -20.48 9.78
C ASP A 175 12.39 -21.70 9.81
N ALA A 176 11.18 -21.55 10.37
CA ALA A 176 10.11 -22.53 10.34
C ALA A 176 9.32 -22.57 9.01
N ALA A 177 9.61 -21.66 8.07
CA ALA A 177 8.91 -21.58 6.79
C ALA A 177 9.06 -22.85 5.93
N VAL A 178 7.96 -23.59 5.76
CA VAL A 178 7.86 -24.85 4.99
C VAL A 178 7.56 -24.63 3.51
N LEU A 179 7.00 -23.46 3.16
CA LEU A 179 6.75 -23.04 1.78
C LEU A 179 7.26 -21.61 1.58
N LYS A 180 8.07 -21.37 0.53
CA LYS A 180 8.50 -20.04 0.12
C LYS A 180 8.35 -19.89 -1.39
N ILE A 181 7.55 -18.93 -1.83
CA ILE A 181 7.27 -18.65 -3.23
C ILE A 181 7.49 -17.18 -3.51
N ILE A 182 8.14 -16.85 -4.62
CA ILE A 182 8.17 -15.50 -5.18
C ILE A 182 7.52 -15.54 -6.55
N LEU A 183 6.50 -14.71 -6.76
CA LEU A 183 5.78 -14.61 -8.02
C LEU A 183 5.43 -13.16 -8.36
N LYS A 184 5.15 -12.89 -9.64
CA LYS A 184 4.60 -11.58 -10.04
C LYS A 184 3.23 -11.41 -9.40
N SER A 185 2.99 -10.25 -8.77
CA SER A 185 1.72 -10.00 -8.06
C SER A 185 0.49 -10.12 -8.95
N SER A 186 0.62 -9.85 -10.26
CA SER A 186 -0.47 -10.00 -11.23
C SER A 186 -1.04 -11.42 -11.26
N TRP A 187 -0.19 -12.46 -11.17
CA TRP A 187 -0.64 -13.85 -11.23
C TRP A 187 -1.50 -14.23 -10.03
N LEU A 188 -1.14 -13.78 -8.84
CA LEU A 188 -1.92 -14.01 -7.62
C LEU A 188 -3.18 -13.15 -7.59
N ARG A 189 -3.09 -11.90 -8.07
CA ARG A 189 -4.25 -11.01 -8.22
C ARG A 189 -5.31 -11.63 -9.11
N ASP A 190 -4.92 -12.08 -10.29
CA ASP A 190 -5.84 -12.58 -11.31
C ASP A 190 -6.55 -13.84 -10.78
N ALA A 191 -5.81 -14.78 -10.19
CA ALA A 191 -6.39 -15.95 -9.54
C ALA A 191 -7.35 -15.61 -8.40
N LEU A 192 -6.95 -14.76 -7.46
CA LEU A 192 -7.84 -14.38 -6.35
C LEU A 192 -9.07 -13.60 -6.81
N SER A 193 -9.00 -12.90 -7.95
CA SER A 193 -10.14 -12.15 -8.52
C SER A 193 -11.13 -13.04 -9.27
N GLU A 194 -10.69 -14.21 -9.74
CA GLU A 194 -11.54 -15.20 -10.42
C GLU A 194 -12.35 -16.06 -9.45
N ILE A 195 -11.96 -16.11 -8.17
CA ILE A 195 -12.70 -16.87 -7.15
C ILE A 195 -13.98 -16.14 -6.78
N ASP A 196 -15.09 -16.87 -6.78
CA ASP A 196 -16.40 -16.33 -6.40
C ASP A 196 -16.39 -15.81 -4.94
N PRO A 197 -16.88 -14.59 -4.67
CA PRO A 197 -16.90 -14.00 -3.32
C PRO A 197 -17.67 -14.80 -2.25
N SER A 198 -18.60 -15.68 -2.65
CA SER A 198 -19.30 -16.57 -1.72
C SER A 198 -18.47 -17.78 -1.28
N THR A 199 -17.30 -18.00 -1.90
CA THR A 199 -16.38 -19.06 -1.50
C THR A 199 -15.90 -18.85 -0.07
N GLU A 200 -16.05 -19.85 0.78
CA GLU A 200 -15.64 -19.76 2.19
C GLU A 200 -14.16 -20.08 2.39
N LYS A 201 -13.67 -21.12 1.70
CA LYS A 201 -12.36 -21.73 1.95
C LYS A 201 -11.47 -21.65 0.72
N LEU A 202 -10.26 -21.13 0.90
CA LEU A 202 -9.17 -21.16 -0.06
C LEU A 202 -8.07 -22.06 0.48
N THR A 203 -7.70 -23.09 -0.26
CA THR A 203 -6.60 -23.99 0.08
C THR A 203 -5.39 -23.66 -0.76
N ILE A 204 -4.26 -23.42 -0.09
CA ILE A 204 -2.94 -23.23 -0.69
C ILE A 204 -2.18 -24.54 -0.59
N ILE A 205 -1.73 -25.05 -1.74
CA ILE A 205 -1.00 -26.30 -1.83
C ILE A 205 0.38 -26.00 -2.43
N GLY A 206 1.43 -26.43 -1.73
CA GLY A 206 2.82 -26.36 -2.18
C GLY A 206 3.35 -27.76 -2.43
N ASN A 207 4.08 -27.97 -3.53
CA ASN A 207 4.74 -29.25 -3.81
C ASN A 207 6.23 -29.04 -4.08
N PRO A 208 7.08 -30.04 -3.77
CA PRO A 208 8.50 -29.94 -4.04
C PRO A 208 8.80 -29.72 -5.53
N PRO A 209 9.69 -28.78 -5.88
CA PRO A 209 10.13 -28.63 -7.26
C PRO A 209 10.87 -29.89 -7.73
N PRO A 210 10.90 -30.15 -9.05
CA PRO A 210 11.69 -31.26 -9.58
C PRO A 210 13.18 -31.10 -9.22
N PRO A 211 13.92 -32.22 -9.01
CA PRO A 211 15.34 -32.17 -8.70
C PRO A 211 16.13 -31.37 -9.75
N PRO A 212 17.17 -30.61 -9.33
CA PRO A 212 17.98 -29.83 -10.25
C PRO A 212 18.55 -30.70 -11.37
N GLY A 213 18.41 -30.24 -12.62
CA GLY A 213 18.87 -30.96 -13.82
C GLY A 213 17.88 -32.00 -14.39
N ARG A 214 16.69 -32.17 -13.80
CA ARG A 214 15.61 -32.96 -14.41
C ARG A 214 14.42 -32.06 -14.78
N ALA A 215 13.96 -32.15 -16.02
CA ALA A 215 12.71 -31.52 -16.41
C ALA A 215 11.54 -32.13 -15.62
N ALA A 216 10.55 -31.29 -15.28
CA ALA A 216 9.30 -31.77 -14.71
C ALA A 216 8.66 -32.77 -15.69
N ARG A 217 8.22 -33.92 -15.19
CA ARG A 217 7.36 -34.82 -15.98
C ARG A 217 6.02 -34.11 -16.20
N SER A 218 5.37 -34.34 -17.34
CA SER A 218 4.05 -33.76 -17.64
C SER A 218 2.97 -34.13 -16.59
N SER A 219 3.18 -35.23 -15.85
CA SER A 219 2.31 -35.69 -14.77
C SER A 219 2.77 -35.26 -13.36
N ALA A 220 3.82 -34.45 -13.24
CA ALA A 220 4.28 -33.97 -11.94
C ALA A 220 3.28 -32.95 -11.37
N PRO A 221 3.07 -32.94 -10.03
CA PRO A 221 2.22 -31.94 -9.42
C PRO A 221 2.80 -30.53 -9.63
N PRO A 222 1.95 -29.50 -9.75
CA PRO A 222 2.41 -28.11 -9.85
C PRO A 222 3.13 -27.69 -8.58
N CYS A 223 4.11 -26.78 -8.69
CA CYS A 223 4.86 -26.32 -7.52
C CYS A 223 3.95 -25.58 -6.53
N PHE A 224 2.97 -24.85 -7.07
CA PHE A 224 2.01 -24.08 -6.32
C PHE A 224 0.62 -24.25 -6.92
N ARG A 225 -0.38 -24.48 -6.07
CA ARG A 225 -1.78 -24.60 -6.46
C ARG A 225 -2.66 -23.84 -5.49
N LEU A 226 -3.62 -23.11 -6.05
CA LEU A 226 -4.75 -22.54 -5.31
C LEU A 226 -5.98 -23.38 -5.60
N ARG A 227 -6.67 -23.81 -4.55
CA ARG A 227 -7.91 -24.59 -4.66
C ARG A 227 -9.01 -23.92 -3.85
N ALA A 228 -10.05 -23.47 -4.54
CA ALA A 228 -11.21 -22.82 -3.96
C ALA A 228 -12.40 -23.78 -4.10
N VAL A 229 -13.13 -24.02 -3.01
CA VAL A 229 -14.34 -24.87 -3.03
C VAL A 229 -15.54 -24.02 -2.68
N GLY A 230 -16.37 -23.73 -3.69
CA GLY A 230 -17.60 -22.97 -3.56
C GLY A 230 -18.84 -23.87 -3.61
N GLN A 231 -20.02 -23.25 -3.50
CA GLN A 231 -21.30 -23.96 -3.46
C GLN A 231 -21.61 -24.73 -4.77
N PHE A 232 -21.13 -24.24 -5.91
CA PHE A 232 -21.48 -24.77 -7.24
C PHE A 232 -20.33 -25.50 -7.94
N GLY A 233 -19.20 -25.72 -7.25
CA GLY A 233 -18.04 -26.39 -7.80
C GLY A 233 -16.73 -25.97 -7.13
N SER A 234 -15.64 -26.56 -7.60
CA SER A 234 -14.30 -26.19 -7.16
C SER A 234 -13.50 -25.60 -8.31
N THR A 235 -12.75 -24.54 -8.02
CA THR A 235 -11.79 -23.92 -8.93
C THR A 235 -10.38 -24.28 -8.49
N GLU A 236 -9.56 -24.75 -9.41
CA GLU A 236 -8.14 -25.04 -9.18
C GLU A 236 -7.28 -24.24 -10.15
N MET A 237 -6.24 -23.59 -9.62
CA MET A 237 -5.29 -22.78 -10.38
C MET A 237 -3.88 -23.31 -10.14
N ASP A 238 -3.26 -23.81 -11.20
CA ASP A 238 -1.97 -24.49 -11.15
C ASP A 238 -0.84 -23.61 -11.68
N TYR A 239 0.18 -23.45 -10.86
CA TYR A 239 1.38 -22.70 -11.20
C TYR A 239 2.57 -23.66 -11.30
N PRO A 240 3.04 -23.96 -12.52
CA PRO A 240 4.22 -24.79 -12.72
C PRO A 240 5.47 -24.06 -12.21
N ASN A 241 6.55 -24.81 -11.97
CA ASN A 241 7.86 -24.23 -11.64
C ASN A 241 8.51 -23.61 -12.89
N ASP A 242 7.88 -22.56 -13.42
CA ASP A 242 8.31 -21.79 -14.58
C ASP A 242 8.75 -20.39 -14.13
N ARG A 243 9.97 -19.99 -14.49
CA ARG A 243 10.57 -18.70 -14.09
C ARG A 243 9.82 -17.47 -14.63
N GLU A 244 8.98 -17.61 -15.65
CA GLU A 244 8.14 -16.51 -16.12
C GLU A 244 6.96 -16.20 -15.19
N VAL A 245 6.59 -17.20 -14.38
CA VAL A 245 5.44 -17.21 -13.47
C VAL A 245 5.90 -17.19 -12.01
N LEU A 246 6.66 -18.20 -11.59
CA LEU A 246 7.28 -18.36 -10.27
C LEU A 246 8.78 -18.07 -10.38
N GLU A 247 9.23 -16.95 -9.82
CA GLU A 247 10.65 -16.63 -9.73
C GLU A 247 11.38 -17.56 -8.75
N THR A 248 10.68 -18.01 -7.72
CA THR A 248 11.20 -18.93 -6.70
C THR A 248 10.08 -19.83 -6.20
N CYS A 249 10.38 -21.10 -5.98
CA CYS A 249 9.51 -22.06 -5.31
C CYS A 249 10.40 -23.01 -4.49
N GLU A 250 10.39 -22.82 -3.17
CA GLU A 250 11.08 -23.67 -2.20
C GLU A 250 10.05 -24.37 -1.35
N CYS A 251 10.05 -25.70 -1.41
CA CYS A 251 9.09 -26.55 -0.75
C CYS A 251 9.75 -27.91 -0.54
N ALA A 252 9.98 -28.32 0.71
CA ALA A 252 10.68 -29.56 1.01
C ALA A 252 9.77 -30.79 0.87
N HIS A 253 8.50 -30.65 1.30
CA HIS A 253 7.49 -31.69 1.29
C HIS A 253 6.17 -31.13 0.77
N SER A 254 5.29 -31.98 0.26
CA SER A 254 3.95 -31.52 -0.13
C SER A 254 3.21 -31.02 1.11
N VAL A 255 2.73 -29.77 1.06
CA VAL A 255 2.03 -29.09 2.15
C VAL A 255 0.70 -28.55 1.65
N SER A 256 -0.30 -28.48 2.53
CA SER A 256 -1.64 -27.98 2.22
C SER A 256 -2.23 -27.28 3.43
N PHE A 257 -2.58 -26.00 3.27
CA PHE A 257 -3.19 -25.18 4.33
C PHE A 257 -4.43 -24.47 3.78
N THR A 258 -5.49 -24.43 4.58
CA THR A 258 -6.77 -23.82 4.19
C THR A 258 -7.02 -22.56 5.00
N TYR A 259 -7.48 -21.50 4.33
CA TYR A 259 -7.73 -20.18 4.90
C TYR A 259 -9.16 -19.74 4.59
N ARG A 260 -9.70 -18.83 5.40
CA ARG A 260 -10.95 -18.14 5.04
C ARG A 260 -10.69 -17.23 3.84
N PHE A 261 -11.36 -17.48 2.72
CA PHE A 261 -11.12 -16.74 1.48
C PHE A 261 -11.37 -15.24 1.66
N SER A 262 -12.42 -14.86 2.38
CA SER A 262 -12.74 -13.44 2.64
C SER A 262 -11.65 -12.67 3.39
N HIS A 263 -10.75 -13.35 4.11
CA HIS A 263 -9.58 -12.71 4.73
C HIS A 263 -8.47 -12.54 3.71
N VAL A 264 -8.10 -13.61 2.99
CA VAL A 264 -7.07 -13.56 1.95
C VAL A 264 -7.43 -12.57 0.83
N ALA A 265 -8.70 -12.47 0.46
CA ALA A 265 -9.20 -11.53 -0.54
C ALA A 265 -8.94 -10.05 -0.18
N ARG A 266 -8.73 -9.72 1.10
CA ARG A 266 -8.35 -8.35 1.51
C ARG A 266 -6.99 -7.93 0.94
N ALA A 267 -6.12 -8.89 0.65
CA ALA A 267 -4.84 -8.65 -0.02
C ALA A 267 -4.98 -8.18 -1.48
N LEU A 268 -6.15 -8.32 -2.12
CA LEU A 268 -6.36 -7.93 -3.53
C LEU A 268 -5.97 -6.47 -3.80
N ARG A 269 -6.22 -5.56 -2.85
CA ARG A 269 -5.86 -4.14 -3.01
C ARG A 269 -4.34 -3.94 -3.05
N ALA A 270 -3.58 -4.63 -2.20
CA ALA A 270 -2.12 -4.60 -2.23
C ALA A 270 -1.57 -5.27 -3.51
N LEU A 271 -2.19 -6.37 -3.94
CA LEU A 271 -1.86 -7.09 -5.16
C LEU A 271 -2.09 -6.27 -6.44
N GLN A 272 -3.11 -5.40 -6.46
CA GLN A 272 -3.38 -4.50 -7.60
C GLN A 272 -2.24 -3.51 -7.87
N SER A 273 -1.51 -3.10 -6.83
CA SER A 273 -0.47 -2.07 -6.94
C SER A 273 0.94 -2.61 -6.81
N SER A 274 1.15 -3.82 -6.28
CA SER A 274 2.48 -4.39 -6.09
C SER A 274 3.08 -5.01 -7.36
N LEU A 275 4.41 -5.12 -7.37
CA LEU A 275 5.18 -5.68 -8.48
C LEU A 275 5.40 -7.19 -8.32
N LYS A 276 5.80 -7.59 -7.11
CA LYS A 276 6.08 -8.98 -6.74
C LYS A 276 5.48 -9.27 -5.37
N THR A 277 5.12 -10.53 -5.17
CA THR A 277 4.66 -11.04 -3.89
C THR A 277 5.62 -12.14 -3.43
N SER A 278 6.09 -12.04 -2.18
CA SER A 278 6.67 -13.17 -1.46
C SER A 278 5.55 -13.83 -0.65
N LEU A 279 5.25 -15.08 -0.97
CA LEU A 279 4.30 -15.90 -0.23
C LEU A 279 5.10 -16.91 0.59
N ARG A 280 4.92 -16.89 1.90
CA ARG A 280 5.55 -17.82 2.83
C ARG A 280 4.50 -18.45 3.73
N ILE A 281 4.69 -19.71 4.09
CA ILE A 281 3.87 -20.40 5.09
C ILE A 281 4.82 -21.16 6.01
N ASP A 282 4.62 -21.06 7.32
CA ASP A 282 5.35 -21.82 8.33
C ASP A 282 4.72 -23.19 8.62
N ASP A 283 5.33 -23.96 9.50
CA ASP A 283 4.89 -25.30 9.87
C ASP A 283 3.58 -25.31 10.67
N GLU A 284 3.23 -24.21 11.34
CA GLU A 284 1.92 -23.99 11.97
C GLU A 284 0.83 -23.54 10.96
N GLY A 285 1.22 -23.15 9.76
CA GLY A 285 0.30 -22.75 8.69
C GLY A 285 -0.05 -21.28 8.66
N LEU A 286 0.67 -20.41 9.38
CA LEU A 286 0.52 -18.97 9.28
C LEU A 286 0.99 -18.50 7.88
N LEU A 287 0.07 -17.91 7.13
CA LEU A 287 0.36 -17.34 5.82
C LEU A 287 1.00 -15.96 5.98
N SER A 288 2.19 -15.75 5.45
CA SER A 288 2.84 -14.46 5.29
C SER A 288 2.90 -14.06 3.81
N LEU A 289 2.19 -12.99 3.42
CA LEU A 289 2.31 -12.33 2.13
C LEU A 289 3.06 -11.00 2.30
N GLN A 290 4.17 -10.83 1.59
CA GLN A 290 4.88 -9.55 1.52
C GLN A 290 4.83 -9.02 0.08
N PHE A 291 4.27 -7.82 -0.08
CA PHE A 291 4.04 -7.17 -1.37
C PHE A 291 5.07 -6.08 -1.61
N MET A 292 5.87 -6.22 -2.66
CA MET A 292 6.82 -5.19 -3.07
C MET A 292 6.10 -4.07 -3.83
N MET A 293 6.05 -2.87 -3.25
CA MET A 293 5.34 -1.74 -3.83
C MET A 293 6.23 -0.96 -4.81
N PRO A 294 5.66 -0.41 -5.90
CA PRO A 294 6.38 0.49 -6.78
C PRO A 294 6.80 1.75 -6.01
N ALA A 295 8.07 2.10 -6.13
CA ALA A 295 8.58 3.34 -5.58
C ALA A 295 8.73 4.41 -6.65
N PRO A 296 8.51 5.70 -6.29
CA PRO A 296 8.84 6.80 -7.18
C PRO A 296 10.33 6.78 -7.50
N ARG A 297 10.66 6.67 -8.79
CA ARG A 297 12.05 6.63 -9.26
C ARG A 297 12.71 7.99 -9.03
N ARG A 298 13.59 8.08 -8.02
CA ARG A 298 14.49 9.22 -7.84
C ARG A 298 15.90 8.84 -8.30
N PRO A 299 16.61 9.70 -9.07
CA PRO A 299 18.00 9.44 -9.43
C PRO A 299 18.84 9.20 -8.17
N GLY A 300 19.52 8.04 -8.09
CA GLY A 300 20.41 7.71 -6.98
C GLY A 300 19.74 7.18 -5.71
N ARG A 301 18.40 7.08 -5.65
CA ARG A 301 17.69 6.53 -4.48
C ARG A 301 16.68 5.47 -4.91
N ARG A 302 16.96 4.20 -4.59
CA ARG A 302 15.93 3.16 -4.59
C ARG A 302 15.13 3.36 -3.31
N SER A 303 13.88 3.79 -3.44
CA SER A 303 12.95 3.64 -2.33
C SER A 303 12.33 2.26 -2.47
N GLU A 304 12.15 1.54 -1.37
CA GLU A 304 11.45 0.26 -1.35
C GLU A 304 10.38 0.38 -0.28
N ALA A 305 9.12 0.29 -0.66
CA ALA A 305 8.01 0.21 0.28
C ALA A 305 7.40 -1.18 0.15
N PHE A 306 6.95 -1.74 1.26
CA PHE A 306 6.29 -3.04 1.24
C PHE A 306 5.08 -3.06 2.16
N ILE A 307 4.15 -3.94 1.83
CA ILE A 307 2.99 -4.26 2.66
C ILE A 307 3.15 -5.71 3.09
N GLU A 308 2.97 -5.97 4.37
CA GLU A 308 2.88 -7.33 4.91
C GLU A 308 1.44 -7.64 5.26
N PHE A 309 1.01 -8.85 4.94
CA PHE A 309 -0.30 -9.37 5.26
C PHE A 309 -0.12 -10.77 5.83
N TRP A 310 -0.65 -10.98 7.02
CA TRP A 310 -0.62 -12.26 7.71
C TRP A 310 -2.02 -12.82 7.87
N CYS A 311 -2.20 -14.12 7.71
CA CYS A 311 -3.48 -14.80 7.88
C CYS A 311 -3.30 -16.15 8.56
N LEU A 312 -4.04 -16.37 9.65
CA LEU A 312 -4.09 -17.66 10.33
C LEU A 312 -4.82 -18.69 9.47
N PRO A 313 -4.38 -19.96 9.50
CA PRO A 313 -5.09 -21.04 8.84
C PRO A 313 -6.43 -21.31 9.55
N LEU A 314 -7.35 -21.99 8.85
CA LEU A 314 -8.51 -22.62 9.48
C LEU A 314 -8.04 -23.88 10.19
N GLU A 315 -8.57 -24.13 11.38
CA GLU A 315 -8.40 -25.41 12.05
C GLU A 315 -9.00 -26.52 11.16
N ASN A 316 -8.29 -27.64 11.04
CA ASN A 316 -8.81 -28.81 10.35
C ASN A 316 -9.86 -29.46 11.27
N ASP A 317 -11.12 -29.53 10.81
CA ASP A 317 -12.15 -30.40 11.39
C ASP A 317 -11.78 -31.89 11.24
#